data_AF-A0A2E0HE42-F1
#
_entry.id   AF-A0A2E0HE42-F1
#
_cell.length_a   1.000
_cell.length_b   1.000
_cell.length_c   1.000
_cell.angle_alpha   90.00
_cell.angle_beta   90.00
_cell.angle_gamma   90.00
#
_symmetry.space_group_name_H-M   'P 1'
#
loop_
_entity.id
_entity.type
_entity.pdbx_description
1 polymer ?
#
loop_
_entity_poly.entity_id
_entity_poly.type
_entity_poly.pdbx_seq_one_letter_code
_entity_poly.pdbx_strand_id
1 'polypeptide(L)'
;MLRSGTPQLMTGPVSEKFTGTTLLSTDNSVYVGEMRNGKPHGQGTWYLRDKMVLTGNWNNGELQGKGTVISIETNSIASGNFENGRQQGEGYFEQNGRGFYGQIVDDVPEGTGKCVQDNQITACEF
;
A
#
# COMPACT_ATOMS: atom_id res chain seq x y z
N MET A 1 -24.83 -1.98 -14.09
CA MET A 1 -23.97 -2.35 -15.24
C MET A 1 -22.55 -1.90 -14.94
N LEU A 2 -21.69 -2.80 -14.43
CA LEU A 2 -20.27 -2.51 -14.23
C LEU A 2 -19.57 -2.80 -15.56
N ARG A 3 -19.03 -1.77 -16.21
CA ARG A 3 -18.21 -1.95 -17.41
C ARG A 3 -16.84 -2.46 -16.95
N SER A 4 -16.65 -3.78 -16.96
CA SER A 4 -15.34 -4.39 -16.76
C SER A 4 -14.50 -4.12 -18.03
N GLY A 5 -13.81 -2.98 -18.05
CA GLY A 5 -12.78 -2.73 -19.05
C GLY A 5 -11.64 -3.72 -18.84
N THR A 6 -11.31 -4.48 -19.88
CA THR A 6 -10.14 -5.36 -19.87
C THR A 6 -8.89 -4.50 -19.64
N PRO A 7 -8.02 -4.83 -18.66
CA PRO A 7 -6.75 -4.14 -18.50
C PRO A 7 -5.95 -4.21 -19.81
N GLN A 8 -5.55 -3.06 -20.34
CA GLN A 8 -4.69 -3.02 -21.52
C GLN A 8 -3.23 -3.13 -21.09
N LEU A 9 -2.50 -4.09 -21.69
CA LEU A 9 -1.05 -4.23 -21.54
C LEU A 9 -0.37 -3.17 -22.42
N MET A 10 0.33 -2.22 -21.80
CA MET A 10 0.96 -1.10 -22.50
C MET A 10 2.48 -1.22 -22.42
N THR A 11 3.13 -1.45 -23.56
CA THR A 11 4.60 -1.57 -23.70
C THR A 11 5.23 -0.40 -24.46
N GLY A 12 4.67 0.82 -24.33
CA GLY A 12 5.13 2.04 -25.01
C GLY A 12 5.84 3.04 -24.09
N PRO A 13 6.50 4.08 -24.64
CA PRO A 13 7.15 5.12 -23.84
C PRO A 13 6.14 5.87 -22.94
N VAL A 14 6.59 6.23 -21.73
CA VAL A 14 5.81 6.75 -20.57
C VAL A 14 5.21 8.17 -20.79
N SER A 15 5.04 8.62 -22.05
CA SER A 15 4.74 10.02 -22.39
C SER A 15 3.26 10.36 -22.61
N GLU A 16 2.34 9.39 -22.56
CA GLU A 16 0.90 9.66 -22.74
C GLU A 16 0.15 9.70 -21.40
N LYS A 17 -0.73 10.70 -21.23
CA LYS A 17 -1.53 10.89 -20.01
C LYS A 17 -2.72 9.95 -20.00
N PHE A 18 -2.61 8.81 -19.31
CA PHE A 18 -3.68 7.82 -19.23
C PHE A 18 -4.68 8.10 -18.10
N THR A 19 -5.94 7.73 -18.32
CA THR A 19 -7.02 7.72 -17.31
C THR A 19 -7.84 6.45 -17.44
N GLY A 20 -8.13 5.77 -16.32
CA GLY A 20 -8.85 4.49 -16.27
C GLY A 20 -8.00 3.34 -15.72
N THR A 21 -8.57 2.13 -15.68
CA THR A 21 -7.87 0.93 -15.20
C THR A 21 -6.76 0.52 -16.18
N THR A 22 -5.53 0.43 -15.67
CA THR A 22 -4.31 0.26 -16.46
C THR A 22 -3.43 -0.83 -15.85
N LEU A 23 -2.70 -1.55 -16.70
CA LEU A 23 -1.51 -2.31 -16.32
C LEU A 23 -0.29 -1.54 -16.85
N LEU A 24 0.45 -0.90 -15.94
CA LEU A 24 1.69 -0.19 -16.23
C LEU A 24 2.86 -1.05 -15.80
N SER A 25 3.69 -1.48 -16.76
CA SER A 25 4.87 -2.31 -16.50
C SER A 25 6.13 -1.53 -16.87
N THR A 26 7.10 -1.53 -15.96
CA THR A 26 8.46 -1.01 -16.19
C THR A 26 9.49 -2.09 -15.85
N ASP A 27 10.76 -1.80 -16.12
CA ASP A 27 11.84 -2.71 -15.75
C ASP A 27 11.92 -2.98 -14.25
N ASN A 28 11.37 -2.11 -13.38
CA ASN A 28 11.52 -2.23 -11.92
C ASN A 28 10.19 -2.33 -11.17
N SER A 29 9.05 -2.20 -11.85
CA SER A 29 7.76 -2.23 -11.17
C SER A 29 6.60 -2.57 -12.09
N VAL A 30 5.52 -3.07 -11.49
CA VAL A 30 4.22 -3.23 -12.15
C VAL A 30 3.17 -2.52 -11.30
N TYR A 31 2.36 -1.68 -11.93
CA TYR A 31 1.16 -1.12 -11.31
C TYR A 31 -0.08 -1.66 -12.02
N VAL A 32 -1.05 -2.13 -11.24
CA VAL A 32 -2.36 -2.57 -11.72
C VAL A 32 -3.41 -1.80 -10.96
N GLY A 33 -4.16 -0.94 -11.66
CA GLY A 33 -5.18 -0.16 -11.01
C GLY A 33 -5.66 1.02 -11.82
N GLU A 34 -6.48 1.83 -11.19
CA GLU A 34 -6.96 3.07 -11.75
C GLU A 34 -5.80 4.09 -11.88
N MET A 35 -5.82 4.84 -12.98
CA MET A 35 -4.89 5.94 -13.22
C MET A 35 -5.67 7.19 -13.59
N ARG A 36 -5.08 8.36 -13.30
CA ARG A 36 -5.58 9.66 -13.73
C ARG A 36 -4.40 10.55 -14.07
N ASN A 37 -4.41 11.14 -15.26
CA ASN A 37 -3.32 12.01 -15.75
C ASN A 37 -1.92 11.37 -15.65
N GLY A 38 -1.83 10.07 -15.93
CA GLY A 38 -0.56 9.32 -15.87
C GLY A 38 -0.06 8.99 -14.45
N LYS A 39 -0.89 9.18 -13.41
CA LYS A 39 -0.55 8.81 -12.02
C LYS A 39 -1.52 7.78 -11.45
N PRO A 40 -1.08 6.90 -10.52
CA PRO A 40 -1.99 6.09 -9.70
C PRO A 40 -3.08 6.94 -9.04
N HIS A 41 -4.32 6.50 -9.16
CA HIS A 41 -5.50 7.15 -8.58
C HIS A 41 -6.58 6.10 -8.34
N GLY A 42 -7.47 6.25 -7.37
CA GLY A 42 -8.51 5.23 -7.10
C GLY A 42 -7.89 3.93 -6.60
N GLN A 43 -8.52 2.78 -6.85
CA GLN A 43 -8.01 1.51 -6.34
C GLN A 43 -6.88 0.93 -7.21
N GLY A 44 -5.84 0.40 -6.56
CA GLY A 44 -4.75 -0.26 -7.28
C GLY A 44 -3.73 -0.95 -6.38
N THR A 45 -2.88 -1.75 -7.03
CA THR A 45 -1.72 -2.41 -6.43
C THR A 45 -0.46 -2.04 -7.20
N TRP A 46 0.56 -1.59 -6.48
CA TRP A 46 1.89 -1.33 -7.01
C TRP A 46 2.88 -2.36 -6.47
N TYR A 47 3.41 -3.16 -7.39
CA TYR A 47 4.50 -4.10 -7.16
C TYR A 47 5.82 -3.42 -7.51
N LEU A 48 6.61 -3.05 -6.51
CA LEU A 48 8.00 -2.66 -6.69
C LEU A 48 8.83 -3.94 -6.63
N ARG A 49 9.37 -4.36 -7.78
CA ARG A 49 9.95 -5.70 -7.98
C ARG A 49 10.92 -6.05 -6.85
N ASP A 50 10.71 -7.20 -6.22
CA ASP A 50 11.51 -7.76 -5.12
C ASP A 50 11.64 -6.90 -3.86
N LYS A 51 10.94 -5.75 -3.79
CA LYS A 51 11.07 -4.78 -2.70
C LYS A 51 9.82 -4.63 -1.88
N MET A 52 8.71 -4.28 -2.54
CA MET A 52 7.51 -3.85 -1.83
C MET A 52 6.25 -4.08 -2.66
N VAL A 53 5.15 -4.38 -1.97
CA VAL A 53 3.81 -4.42 -2.54
C VAL A 53 2.94 -3.43 -1.78
N LEU A 54 2.37 -2.45 -2.47
CA LEU A 54 1.43 -1.49 -1.91
C LEU A 54 0.07 -1.70 -2.54
N THR A 55 -0.96 -1.91 -1.73
CA THR A 55 -2.35 -2.07 -2.20
C THR A 55 -3.25 -1.11 -1.45
N GLY A 56 -4.15 -0.45 -2.16
CA GLY A 56 -5.16 0.40 -1.54
C GLY A 56 -5.64 1.49 -2.48
N ASN A 57 -6.18 2.54 -1.88
CA ASN A 57 -6.65 3.71 -2.61
C ASN A 57 -5.51 4.71 -2.83
N TRP A 58 -5.43 5.26 -4.04
CA TRP A 58 -4.38 6.15 -4.49
C TRP A 58 -4.93 7.53 -4.81
N ASN A 59 -4.16 8.57 -4.52
CA ASN A 59 -4.44 9.91 -4.99
C ASN A 59 -3.15 10.56 -5.49
N ASN A 60 -3.11 10.96 -6.76
CA ASN A 60 -1.96 11.63 -7.36
C ASN A 60 -0.62 10.89 -7.17
N GLY A 61 -0.65 9.56 -7.17
CA GLY A 61 0.54 8.71 -7.00
C GLY A 61 0.88 8.33 -5.56
N GLU A 62 0.10 8.78 -4.57
CA GLU A 62 0.32 8.48 -3.16
C GLU A 62 -0.78 7.56 -2.62
N LEU A 63 -0.42 6.63 -1.74
CA LEU A 63 -1.37 5.79 -1.02
C LEU A 63 -2.13 6.64 0.00
N GLN A 64 -3.46 6.53 0.00
CA GLN A 64 -4.38 7.37 0.77
C GLN A 64 -5.57 6.56 1.25
N GLY A 65 -6.00 6.77 2.49
CA GLY A 65 -7.06 5.99 3.13
C GLY A 65 -6.61 4.55 3.35
N LYS A 66 -7.54 3.59 3.23
CA LYS A 66 -7.25 2.19 3.55
C LYS A 66 -6.23 1.58 2.59
N GLY A 67 -5.21 0.94 3.15
CA GLY A 67 -4.21 0.22 2.37
C GLY A 67 -3.42 -0.82 3.16
N THR A 68 -2.56 -1.51 2.43
CA THR A 68 -1.58 -2.46 2.97
C THR A 68 -0.26 -2.28 2.23
N VAL A 69 0.83 -2.18 2.97
CA VAL A 69 2.20 -2.11 2.48
C VAL A 69 2.96 -3.31 3.02
N ILE A 70 3.50 -4.14 2.13
CA ILE A 70 4.35 -5.28 2.46
C ILE A 70 5.73 -4.99 1.92
N SER A 71 6.72 -4.82 2.79
CA SER A 71 8.12 -4.60 2.42
C SER A 71 8.92 -5.87 2.66
N ILE A 72 9.48 -6.39 1.56
CA ILE A 72 10.38 -7.54 1.56
C ILE A 72 11.76 -7.13 2.09
N GLU A 73 12.22 -5.93 1.77
CA GLU A 73 13.54 -5.41 2.20
C GLU A 73 13.64 -5.28 3.72
N THR A 74 12.56 -4.83 4.38
CA THR A 74 12.52 -4.62 5.83
C THR A 74 11.78 -5.71 6.59
N ASN A 75 11.27 -6.72 5.88
CA ASN A 75 10.42 -7.79 6.41
C ASN A 75 9.29 -7.23 7.29
N SER A 76 8.52 -6.30 6.73
CA SER A 76 7.47 -5.58 7.45
C SER A 76 6.15 -5.54 6.71
N ILE A 77 5.07 -5.46 7.48
CA ILE A 77 3.68 -5.34 7.00
C ILE A 77 3.04 -4.17 7.74
N ALA A 78 2.50 -3.21 6.99
CA ALA A 78 1.69 -2.12 7.52
C ALA A 78 0.28 -2.21 6.91
N SER A 79 -0.77 -2.15 7.73
CA SER A 79 -2.15 -2.19 7.28
C SER A 79 -3.01 -1.24 8.11
N GLY A 80 -3.79 -0.39 7.46
CA GLY A 80 -4.58 0.64 8.13
C GLY A 80 -4.90 1.78 7.20
N ASN A 81 -5.10 2.97 7.78
CA ASN A 81 -5.23 4.19 7.00
C ASN A 81 -3.86 4.77 6.69
N PHE A 82 -3.73 5.37 5.51
CA PHE A 82 -2.56 6.08 5.03
C PHE A 82 -2.93 7.51 4.67
N GLU A 83 -2.06 8.46 4.99
CA GLU A 83 -2.15 9.85 4.57
C GLU A 83 -0.80 10.27 3.99
N ASN A 84 -0.81 10.71 2.73
CA ASN A 84 0.40 11.07 1.98
C ASN A 84 1.47 9.96 2.00
N GLY A 85 1.02 8.71 1.89
CA GLY A 85 1.88 7.52 1.89
C GLY A 85 2.35 7.05 3.28
N ARG A 86 2.01 7.74 4.37
CA ARG A 86 2.37 7.34 5.74
C ARG A 86 1.18 6.76 6.49
N GLN A 87 1.38 5.72 7.28
CA GLN A 87 0.34 5.11 8.08
C GLN A 87 -0.08 6.03 9.22
N GLN A 88 -1.39 6.14 9.44
CA GLN A 88 -2.01 7.00 10.44
C GLN A 88 -3.19 6.31 11.14
N GLY A 89 -3.42 6.68 12.40
CA GLY A 89 -4.55 6.24 13.22
C GLY A 89 -4.47 4.77 13.60
N GLU A 90 -5.63 4.14 13.82
CA GLU A 90 -5.67 2.72 14.15
C GLU A 90 -5.18 1.85 12.99
N GLY A 91 -4.22 0.99 13.27
CA GLY A 91 -3.66 0.09 12.28
C GLY A 91 -2.88 -1.07 12.89
N TYR A 92 -2.40 -1.91 11.99
CA TYR A 92 -1.47 -2.99 12.24
C TYR A 92 -0.11 -2.63 11.65
N PHE A 93 0.94 -2.82 12.43
CA PHE A 93 2.32 -2.79 11.96
C PHE A 93 3.05 -4.02 12.47
N GLU A 94 3.73 -4.73 11.59
CA GLU A 94 4.61 -5.85 11.93
C GLU A 94 5.97 -5.66 11.30
N GLN A 95 7.01 -5.98 12.05
CA GLN A 95 8.34 -6.09 11.51
C GLN A 95 9.07 -7.27 12.16
N ASN A 96 9.67 -8.14 11.35
CA ASN A 96 10.42 -9.30 11.82
C ASN A 96 9.62 -10.20 12.79
N GLY A 97 8.33 -10.43 12.48
CA GLY A 97 7.44 -11.28 13.28
C GLY A 97 6.97 -10.66 14.61
N ARG A 98 7.27 -9.38 14.84
CA ARG A 98 6.77 -8.62 15.99
C ARG A 98 5.73 -7.63 15.49
N GLY A 99 4.47 -7.90 15.83
CA GLY A 99 3.32 -7.10 15.45
C GLY A 99 2.85 -6.18 16.57
N PHE A 100 2.21 -5.08 16.18
CA PHE A 100 1.48 -4.16 17.02
C PHE A 100 0.16 -3.80 16.35
N TYR A 101 -0.92 -3.82 17.13
CA TYR A 101 -2.22 -3.27 16.76
C TYR A 101 -2.58 -2.15 17.74
N GLY A 102 -2.74 -0.93 17.24
CA GLY A 102 -3.02 0.25 18.05
C GLY A 102 -2.95 1.54 17.23
N GLN A 103 -2.67 2.65 17.90
CA GLN A 103 -2.48 3.94 17.22
C GLN A 103 -1.11 3.99 16.55
N ILE A 104 -1.08 4.45 15.30
CA ILE A 104 0.13 4.65 14.52
C ILE A 104 0.13 6.11 14.04
N VAL A 105 1.19 6.84 14.30
CA VAL A 105 1.35 8.25 13.92
C VAL A 105 2.62 8.38 13.10
N ASP A 106 2.50 8.85 11.85
CA ASP A 106 3.61 8.98 10.92
C ASP A 106 4.50 7.71 10.87
N ASP A 107 3.87 6.55 10.66
CA ASP A 107 4.49 5.21 10.60
C ASP A 107 5.04 4.66 11.93
N VAL A 108 4.81 5.34 13.06
CA VAL A 108 5.31 4.93 14.38
C VAL A 108 4.16 4.45 15.28
N PRO A 109 4.22 3.21 15.82
CA PRO A 109 3.35 2.77 16.91
C PRO A 109 3.42 3.69 18.13
N GLU A 110 2.26 4.08 18.67
CA GLU A 110 2.17 4.91 19.88
C GLU A 110 1.12 4.38 20.87
N GLY A 111 1.42 4.54 22.16
CA GLY A 111 0.50 4.33 23.27
C GLY A 111 0.14 2.86 23.47
N THR A 112 -0.99 2.63 24.15
CA THR A 112 -1.42 1.28 24.51
C THR A 112 -2.03 0.55 23.32
N GLY A 113 -1.65 -0.71 23.14
CA GLY A 113 -2.20 -1.57 22.09
C GLY A 113 -2.03 -3.06 22.38
N LYS A 114 -2.07 -3.85 21.31
CA LYS A 114 -1.90 -5.30 21.36
C LYS A 114 -0.66 -5.70 20.57
N CYS A 115 0.31 -6.31 21.24
CA CYS A 115 1.49 -6.87 20.60
C CYS A 115 1.22 -8.31 20.18
N VAL A 116 1.68 -8.67 18.98
CA VAL A 116 1.57 -10.00 18.39
C VAL A 116 2.96 -10.59 18.24
N GLN A 117 3.22 -11.71 18.91
CA GLN A 117 4.49 -12.43 18.80
C GLN A 117 4.26 -13.93 19.05
N ASP A 118 4.82 -14.80 18.21
CA ASP A 118 4.73 -16.26 18.36
C ASP A 118 3.27 -16.76 18.52
N ASN A 119 2.36 -16.15 17.75
CA ASN A 119 0.92 -16.41 17.80
C ASN A 119 0.26 -16.11 19.16
N GLN A 120 0.95 -15.36 20.04
CA GLN A 120 0.41 -14.81 21.28
C GLN A 120 0.05 -13.34 21.09
N ILE A 121 -1.05 -12.93 21.70
CA ILE A 121 -1.51 -11.53 21.73
C ILE A 121 -1.45 -11.06 23.18
N THR A 122 -0.69 -10.00 23.43
CA THR A 122 -0.52 -9.42 24.77
C THR A 122 -0.80 -7.92 24.73
N ALA A 123 -1.22 -7.34 25.85
CA ALA A 123 -1.26 -5.89 25.98
C ALA A 123 0.16 -5.35 26.06
N CYS A 124 0.42 -4.23 25.39
CA CYS A 124 1.72 -3.55 25.41
C CYS A 124 1.53 -2.04 25.23
N GLU A 125 2.62 -1.29 25.41
CA GLU A 125 2.66 0.17 25.29
C GLU A 125 3.94 0.58 24.55
N PHE A 126 3.81 1.55 23.64
CA PHE A 126 4.89 2.16 22.86
C PHE A 126 5.05 3.64 23.21
#